data_AF-A0A2T0UHG1-F1
#
_entry.id   AF-A0A2T0UHG1-F1
#
_cell.length_a   1.000
_cell.length_b   1.000
_cell.length_c   1.000
_cell.angle_alpha   90.00
_cell.angle_beta   90.00
_cell.angle_gamma   90.00
#
_symmetry.space_group_name_H-M   'P 1'
#
loop_
_entity.id
_entity.type
_entity.pdbx_description
1 polymer ?
#
loop_
_entity_poly.entity_id
_entity_poly.type
_entity_poly.pdbx_seq_one_letter_code
_entity_poly.pdbx_strand_id
1 'polypeptide(L)'
;MRAVPLTSEDPDPQNLVRGTFSDDYRTYTVRAAGPVAPDSFQVLTGPGNDDVVLVVSGLNSGDLKATWGRFWNGLKPHAKIWVEEQAFRIFYRRAVRFCNG
;
A
#
# COMPACT_ATOMS: atom_id res chain seq x y z
N MET A 1 0.49 -11.76 -40.92
CA MET A 1 -0.19 -11.80 -39.60
C MET A 1 0.49 -10.77 -38.73
N ARG A 2 -0.18 -9.64 -38.42
CA ARG A 2 0.39 -8.54 -37.63
C ARG A 2 0.35 -8.94 -36.15
N ALA A 3 1.51 -9.11 -35.53
CA ALA A 3 1.60 -9.13 -34.07
C ALA A 3 1.34 -7.70 -33.58
N VAL A 4 0.21 -7.50 -32.91
CA VAL A 4 -0.03 -6.32 -32.08
C VAL A 4 1.01 -6.34 -30.96
N PRO A 5 1.88 -5.33 -30.81
CA PRO A 5 2.58 -5.17 -29.55
C PRO A 5 1.49 -4.79 -28.55
N LEU A 6 1.14 -5.73 -27.67
CA LEU A 6 0.48 -5.38 -26.43
C LEU A 6 1.49 -4.51 -25.69
N THR A 7 1.40 -3.20 -25.88
CA THR A 7 1.85 -2.22 -24.91
C THR A 7 0.94 -2.41 -23.71
N SER A 8 1.09 -3.54 -23.03
CA SER A 8 0.66 -3.69 -21.66
C SER A 8 1.55 -2.71 -20.92
N GLU A 9 1.03 -1.52 -20.68
CA GLU A 9 1.37 -0.74 -19.50
C GLU A 9 0.99 -1.61 -18.29
N ASP A 10 1.68 -2.74 -18.11
CA ASP A 10 1.74 -3.41 -16.82
C ASP A 10 2.35 -2.35 -15.92
N PRO A 11 1.58 -1.76 -14.99
CA PRO A 11 2.15 -0.77 -14.09
C PRO A 11 3.27 -1.49 -13.38
N ASP A 12 4.51 -1.09 -13.67
CA ASP A 12 5.69 -1.67 -13.06
C ASP A 12 5.39 -1.85 -11.57
N PRO A 13 5.44 -3.07 -11.02
CA PRO A 13 4.99 -3.33 -9.66
C PRO A 13 5.76 -2.49 -8.64
N GLN A 14 6.94 -1.97 -8.99
CA GLN A 14 7.71 -1.02 -8.20
C GLN A 14 7.15 0.42 -8.27
N ASN A 15 6.48 0.82 -9.36
CA ASN A 15 5.86 2.15 -9.48
C ASN A 15 4.58 2.29 -8.63
N LEU A 16 3.97 1.16 -8.27
CA LEU A 16 2.82 1.09 -7.37
C LEU A 16 3.21 1.21 -5.89
N VAL A 17 4.46 0.92 -5.54
CA VAL A 17 4.95 1.08 -4.17
C VAL A 17 5.01 2.58 -3.84
N ARG A 18 4.20 2.97 -2.86
CA ARG A 18 4.16 4.35 -2.35
C ARG A 18 5.31 4.61 -1.39
N GLY A 19 5.68 3.61 -0.61
CA GLY A 19 6.82 3.63 0.28
C GLY A 19 6.77 2.47 1.25
N THR A 20 7.70 2.47 2.19
CA THR A 20 7.78 1.49 3.27
C THR A 20 7.83 2.20 4.62
N PHE A 21 7.38 1.52 5.66
CA PHE A 21 7.56 1.91 7.05
C PHE A 21 7.88 0.65 7.85
N SER A 22 8.57 0.79 8.96
CA SER A 22 9.01 -0.35 9.76
C SER A 22 8.80 -0.05 11.24
N ASP A 23 8.47 -1.09 12.00
CA ASP A 23 8.60 -1.09 13.45
C ASP A 23 9.90 -1.80 13.87
N ASP A 24 10.14 -1.97 15.16
CA ASP A 24 11.34 -2.65 15.69
C ASP A 24 11.45 -4.13 15.29
N TYR A 25 10.38 -4.73 14.76
CA TYR A 25 10.25 -6.16 14.47
C TYR A 25 10.04 -6.47 12.98
N ARG A 26 9.39 -5.59 12.21
CA ARG A 26 8.87 -5.87 10.86
C ARG A 26 8.93 -4.64 9.96
N THR A 27 9.06 -4.91 8.66
CA THR A 27 8.94 -3.89 7.61
C THR A 27 7.64 -4.08 6.85
N TYR A 28 6.93 -2.98 6.68
CA TYR A 28 5.66 -2.87 5.98
C TYR A 28 5.85 -2.08 4.68
N THR A 29 5.31 -2.59 3.60
CA THR A 29 5.34 -1.99 2.27
C THR A 29 3.95 -1.53 1.89
N VAL A 30 3.80 -0.23 1.61
CA VAL A 30 2.54 0.35 1.14
C VAL A 30 2.52 0.34 -0.37
N ARG A 31 1.56 -0.38 -0.94
CA ARG A 31 1.34 -0.49 -2.38
C ARG A 31 -0.03 0.06 -2.74
N ALA A 32 -0.06 1.03 -3.66
CA ALA A 32 -1.32 1.50 -4.23
C ALA A 32 -1.86 0.51 -5.28
N ALA A 33 -3.17 0.45 -5.45
CA ALA A 33 -3.79 -0.36 -6.50
C ALA A 33 -3.52 0.19 -7.91
N GLY A 34 -3.20 1.48 -8.04
CA GLY A 34 -2.93 2.12 -9.32
C GLY A 34 -1.96 3.31 -9.23
N PRO A 35 -1.38 3.72 -10.37
CA PRO A 35 -0.44 4.83 -10.40
C PRO A 35 -1.12 6.21 -10.22
N VAL A 36 -2.32 6.40 -10.77
CA VAL A 36 -3.09 7.66 -10.77
C VAL A 36 -4.41 7.47 -10.03
N ALA A 37 -4.68 8.32 -9.03
CA ALA A 37 -5.90 8.29 -8.20
C ALA A 37 -6.33 6.89 -7.71
N PRO A 38 -5.45 6.14 -7.01
CA PRO A 38 -5.80 4.82 -6.50
C PRO A 38 -7.02 4.88 -5.55
N ASP A 39 -8.04 4.07 -5.83
CA ASP A 39 -9.21 3.89 -4.97
C ASP A 39 -8.90 3.03 -3.73
N SER A 40 -7.79 2.29 -3.78
CA SER A 40 -7.36 1.36 -2.76
C SER A 40 -5.83 1.25 -2.64
N PHE A 41 -5.38 0.85 -1.46
CA PHE A 41 -3.98 0.48 -1.21
C PHE A 41 -3.90 -0.73 -0.27
N GLN A 42 -2.77 -1.40 -0.34
CA GLN A 42 -2.45 -2.58 0.44
C GLN A 42 -1.18 -2.32 1.25
N VAL A 43 -1.12 -2.88 2.44
CA VAL A 43 0.04 -2.92 3.31
C VAL A 43 0.50 -4.37 3.35
N LEU A 44 1.70 -4.60 2.86
CA LEU A 44 2.33 -5.91 2.77
C LEU A 44 3.49 -5.99 3.76
N THR A 45 3.86 -7.17 4.20
CA THR A 45 5.03 -7.42 5.06
C THR A 45 5.70 -8.72 4.65
N GLY A 46 6.90 -8.95 5.19
CA GLY A 46 7.69 -10.15 4.91
C GLY A 46 8.78 -9.92 3.88
N PRO A 47 9.72 -10.87 3.74
CA PRO A 47 10.89 -10.75 2.87
C PRO A 47 10.52 -10.63 1.38
N GLY A 48 9.31 -11.09 0.99
CA GLY A 48 8.80 -10.98 -0.38
C GLY A 48 7.55 -10.13 -0.53
N ASN A 49 7.12 -9.38 0.49
CA ASN A 49 5.79 -8.75 0.54
C ASN A 49 4.64 -9.75 0.32
N ASP A 50 4.84 -10.98 0.80
CA ASP A 50 3.94 -12.12 0.65
C ASP A 50 2.79 -12.13 1.69
N ASP A 51 2.94 -11.38 2.79
CA ASP A 51 1.91 -11.28 3.83
C ASP A 51 1.10 -9.98 3.70
N VAL A 52 -0.22 -10.10 3.51
CA VAL A 52 -1.14 -8.96 3.52
C VAL A 52 -1.54 -8.60 4.96
N VAL A 53 -1.19 -7.38 5.38
CA VAL A 53 -1.50 -6.85 6.70
C VAL A 53 -2.84 -6.14 6.71
N LEU A 54 -3.01 -5.20 5.77
CA LEU A 54 -4.15 -4.30 5.69
C LEU A 54 -4.43 -3.98 4.24
N VAL A 55 -5.70 -3.97 3.86
CA VAL A 55 -6.19 -3.47 2.57
C VAL A 55 -7.19 -2.36 2.86
N VAL A 56 -6.91 -1.16 2.37
CA VAL A 56 -7.83 -0.04 2.45
C VAL A 56 -8.42 0.19 1.07
N SER A 57 -9.74 0.26 0.96
CA SER A 57 -10.45 0.56 -0.28
C SER A 57 -11.49 1.65 -0.08
N GLY A 58 -12.00 2.19 -1.20
CA GLY A 58 -13.02 3.23 -1.19
C GLY A 58 -12.49 4.64 -0.91
N LEU A 59 -11.20 4.89 -1.14
CA LEU A 59 -10.56 6.20 -0.95
C LEU A 59 -11.21 7.29 -1.82
N ASN A 60 -11.68 6.92 -3.02
CA ASN A 60 -12.30 7.85 -3.96
C ASN A 60 -13.83 7.91 -3.83
N SER A 61 -14.47 6.90 -3.23
CA SER A 61 -15.92 6.81 -3.11
C SER A 61 -16.46 7.36 -1.79
N GLY A 62 -15.60 7.67 -0.82
CA GLY A 62 -15.99 8.10 0.53
C GLY A 62 -16.38 6.95 1.48
N ASP A 63 -16.62 5.76 0.93
CA ASP A 63 -16.85 4.51 1.66
C ASP A 63 -15.52 3.84 2.04
N LEU A 64 -14.79 4.46 2.98
CA LEU A 64 -13.49 3.97 3.43
C LEU A 64 -13.65 2.61 4.14
N LYS A 65 -13.07 1.55 3.57
CA LYS A 65 -13.11 0.18 4.12
C LYS A 65 -11.70 -0.32 4.40
N ALA A 66 -11.39 -0.53 5.68
CA ALA A 66 -10.17 -1.17 6.14
C ALA A 66 -10.42 -2.66 6.39
N THR A 67 -9.77 -3.51 5.59
CA THR A 67 -9.82 -4.97 5.69
C THR A 67 -8.48 -5.50 6.16
N TRP A 68 -8.48 -6.12 7.34
CA TRP A 68 -7.26 -6.69 7.92
C TRP A 68 -7.03 -8.11 7.42
N GLY A 69 -5.76 -8.45 7.18
CA GLY A 69 -5.36 -9.82 6.88
C GLY A 69 -5.75 -10.77 8.02
N ARG A 70 -6.02 -12.05 7.71
CA ARG A 70 -6.55 -13.02 8.67
C ARG A 70 -5.72 -13.09 9.96
N PHE A 71 -4.40 -13.12 9.82
CA PHE A 71 -3.46 -13.18 10.95
C PHE A 71 -3.34 -11.85 11.71
N TRP A 72 -3.64 -10.74 11.04
CA TRP A 72 -3.49 -9.37 11.55
C TRP A 72 -4.78 -8.84 12.18
N ASN A 73 -5.92 -9.45 11.86
CA ASN A 73 -7.19 -9.10 12.46
C ASN A 73 -7.23 -9.35 13.98
N GLY A 74 -6.36 -10.23 14.51
CA GLY A 74 -6.22 -10.46 15.96
C GLY A 74 -5.30 -9.48 16.69
N LEU A 75 -4.70 -8.50 16.00
CA LEU A 75 -3.79 -7.54 16.63
C LEU A 75 -4.50 -6.69 17.69
N LYS A 76 -3.70 -6.25 18.68
CA LYS A 76 -4.13 -5.27 19.69
C LYS A 76 -4.63 -3.99 18.99
N PRO A 77 -5.69 -3.34 19.52
CA PRO A 77 -6.27 -2.15 18.90
C PRO A 77 -5.26 -1.03 18.62
N HIS A 78 -4.34 -0.79 19.57
CA HIS A 78 -3.28 0.22 19.40
C HIS A 78 -2.34 -0.09 18.23
N ALA A 79 -1.99 -1.36 18.02
CA ALA A 79 -1.14 -1.75 16.89
C ALA A 79 -1.86 -1.55 15.55
N LYS A 80 -3.17 -1.83 15.51
CA LYS A 80 -4.00 -1.60 14.32
C LYS A 80 -4.05 -0.12 13.95
N ILE A 81 -4.33 0.74 14.93
CA ILE A 81 -4.37 2.20 14.75
C ILE A 81 -3.03 2.70 14.22
N TRP A 82 -1.92 2.28 14.84
CA TRP A 82 -0.58 2.69 14.41
C TRP A 82 -0.27 2.29 12.96
N VAL A 83 -0.58 1.04 12.57
CA VAL A 83 -0.36 0.56 11.18
C VAL A 83 -1.22 1.34 10.20
N GLU A 84 -2.49 1.59 10.51
CA GLU A 84 -3.38 2.42 9.68
C GLU A 84 -2.80 3.83 9.51
N GLU A 85 -2.45 4.51 10.60
CA GLU A 85 -1.88 5.85 10.57
C GLU A 85 -0.60 5.93 9.74
N GLN A 86 0.34 5.01 9.93
CA GLN A 86 1.57 4.99 9.13
C GLN A 86 1.27 4.67 7.67
N ALA A 87 0.36 3.75 7.37
CA ALA A 87 -0.01 3.42 6.01
C ALA A 87 -0.63 4.61 5.28
N PHE A 88 -1.60 5.28 5.89
CA PHE A 88 -2.19 6.52 5.35
C PHE A 88 -1.14 7.61 5.19
N ARG A 89 -0.29 7.79 6.20
CA ARG A 89 0.80 8.77 6.14
C ARG A 89 1.71 8.51 4.96
N ILE A 90 2.20 7.29 4.76
CA ILE A 90 3.07 6.94 3.62
C ILE A 90 2.35 7.09 2.29
N PHE A 91 1.10 6.63 2.21
CA PHE A 91 0.27 6.73 1.01
C PHE A 91 0.10 8.19 0.56
N TYR A 92 -0.21 9.12 1.48
CA TYR A 92 -0.35 10.55 1.19
C TYR A 92 1.00 11.30 1.14
N ARG A 93 2.06 10.79 1.77
CA ARG A 93 3.39 11.44 1.82
C ARG A 93 4.10 11.49 0.48
N ARG A 94 3.70 10.72 -0.54
CA ARG A 94 4.23 10.90 -1.92
C ARG A 94 3.88 12.28 -2.52
N ALA A 95 3.05 13.11 -1.86
CA ALA A 95 2.89 14.53 -2.18
C ALA A 95 4.05 15.42 -1.70
N VAL A 96 4.87 14.96 -0.74
CA VAL A 96 5.99 15.72 -0.19
C VAL A 96 7.27 14.92 -0.40
N ARG A 97 7.86 15.07 -1.59
CA ARG A 97 9.29 14.81 -1.76
C ARG A 97 10.02 15.74 -0.80
N PHE A 98 10.59 15.20 0.27
CA PHE A 98 11.72 15.85 0.92
C PHE A 98 12.89 15.76 -0.06
N CYS A 99 13.02 16.75 -0.94
CA CYS A 99 14.27 17.04 -1.62
C CYS A 99 15.20 17.61 -0.54
N ASN A 100 16.15 16.83 -0.05
CA ASN A 100 17.21 17.35 0.81
C ASN A 100 18.45 17.59 -0.04
N GLY A 101 18.74 18.90 -0.21
CA GLY A 101 20.06 19.54 -0.14
C GLY A 101 21.17 18.99 -1.01
#